data_AF-A0A387HAZ3-F1
#
_entry.id   AF-A0A387HAZ3-F1
#
_cell.length_a   1.000
_cell.length_b   1.000
_cell.length_c   1.000
_cell.angle_alpha   90.00
_cell.angle_beta   90.00
_cell.angle_gamma   90.00
#
_symmetry.space_group_name_H-M   'P 1'
#
loop_
_entity.id
_entity.type
_entity.pdbx_description
1 polymer ?
#
loop_
_entity_poly.entity_id
_entity_poly.type
_entity_poly.pdbx_seq_one_letter_code
_entity_poly.pdbx_strand_id
1 'polypeptide(L)' 'MTPVTKRVRQRIVRGVWPAGTRLFLAPTARDLGLPMRDVKEAFIVLSREGLLTPARSSDAFRSWVVAVRDRAPAP' A
#
# COMPACT_ATOMS: atom_id res chain seq x y z
N MET A 1 -1.50 -14.95 -2.49
CA MET A 1 -0.79 -13.74 -2.01
C MET A 1 0.70 -13.90 -2.33
N THR A 2 1.33 -12.98 -3.07
CA THR A 2 2.74 -13.12 -3.49
C THR A 2 3.72 -12.75 -2.37
N PRO A 3 5.01 -13.13 -2.44
CA PRO A 3 6.02 -12.73 -1.46
C PRO A 3 6.13 -11.20 -1.32
N VAL A 4 5.98 -10.47 -2.42
CA VAL A 4 5.99 -9.00 -2.44
C VAL A 4 4.78 -8.44 -1.70
N THR A 5 3.57 -8.97 -1.96
CA THR A 5 2.37 -8.57 -1.21
C THR A 5 2.53 -8.79 0.29
N LYS A 6 3.09 -9.94 0.71
CA LYS A 6 3.35 -10.25 2.13
C LYS A 6 4.31 -9.24 2.76
N ARG A 7 5.39 -8.87 2.05
CA ARG A 7 6.38 -7.90 2.53
C ARG A 7 5.81 -6.49 2.68
N VAL A 8 5.03 -6.03 1.69
CA VAL A 8 4.36 -4.72 1.74
C VAL A 8 3.35 -4.68 2.88
N ARG A 9 2.52 -5.74 3.03
CA ARG A 9 1.57 -5.87 4.13
C ARG A 9 2.24 -5.83 5.50
N GLN A 10 3.38 -6.51 5.67
CA GLN A 10 4.11 -6.49 6.94
C GLN A 10 4.59 -5.09 7.31
N ARG A 11 5.03 -4.27 6.35
CA ARG A 11 5.44 -2.88 6.62
C ARG A 11 4.25 -2.01 7.07
N ILE A 12 3.09 -2.19 6.45
CA ILE A 12 1.85 -1.51 6.86
C ILE A 12 1.44 -1.92 8.29
N VAL A 13 1.36 -3.23 8.54
CA VAL A 13 0.92 -3.78 9.84
C VAL A 13 1.90 -3.46 10.97
N ARG A 14 3.20 -3.39 10.70
CA ARG A 14 4.23 -3.00 11.67
C ARG A 14 4.31 -1.48 11.89
N GLY A 15 3.50 -0.69 11.21
CA GLY A 15 3.49 0.78 11.34
C GLY A 15 4.69 1.48 10.70
N VAL A 16 5.49 0.78 9.87
CA VAL A 16 6.57 1.42 9.09
C VAL A 16 5.99 2.46 8.13
N TRP A 17 4.81 2.16 7.58
CA TRP A 17 3.98 3.12 6.87
C TRP A 17 2.69 3.33 7.65
N PRO A 18 2.60 4.41 8.45
CA PRO A 18 1.41 4.68 9.24
C PRO A 18 0.19 4.95 8.34
N ALA A 19 -1.00 4.78 8.91
CA ALA A 19 -2.26 5.17 8.27
C ALA A 19 -2.21 6.61 7.73
N GLY A 20 -2.78 6.83 6.55
CA GLY A 20 -2.72 8.11 5.85
C GLY A 20 -1.43 8.35 5.05
N THR A 21 -0.41 7.49 5.18
CA THR A 21 0.82 7.62 4.39
C THR A 21 0.52 7.45 2.91
N ARG A 22 0.96 8.41 2.09
CA ARG A 22 0.90 8.33 0.63
C ARG A 22 2.12 7.58 0.09
N LEU A 23 1.87 6.43 -0.52
CA LEU A 23 2.85 5.58 -1.18
C LEU A 23 2.81 5.83 -2.69
N PHE A 24 3.97 6.12 -3.27
CA PHE A 24 4.14 6.25 -4.71
C PHE A 24 4.80 4.98 -5.25
N LEU A 25 4.33 4.49 -6.41
CA LEU A 25 4.80 3.22 -6.97
C LEU A 25 6.31 3.21 -7.22
N ALA A 26 6.84 4.26 -7.88
CA ALA A 26 8.25 4.31 -8.25
C ALA A 26 9.21 4.40 -7.05
N PRO A 27 9.02 5.34 -6.10
CA PRO A 27 9.83 5.40 -4.89
C PRO A 27 9.70 4.12 -4.05
N THR A 28 8.49 3.59 -3.86
CA THR A 28 8.30 2.38 -3.03
C THR A 28 8.99 1.16 -3.63
N ALA A 29 8.96 1.00 -4.95
CA ALA A 29 9.67 -0.09 -5.63
C ALA A 29 11.18 0.03 -5.44
N ARG A 30 11.72 1.24 -5.57
CA ARG A 30 13.14 1.53 -5.33
C ARG A 30 13.53 1.24 -3.87
N ASP A 31 12.74 1.69 -2.90
CA ASP A 31 13.00 1.51 -1.46
C ASP A 31 12.92 0.04 -1.02
N LEU A 32 12.14 -0.77 -1.74
CA LEU A 32 12.04 -2.20 -1.50
C LEU A 32 13.09 -3.02 -2.25
N GLY A 33 13.76 -2.42 -3.24
CA GLY A 33 14.63 -3.11 -4.18
C GLY A 33 13.87 -4.13 -5.02
N LEU A 34 12.64 -3.81 -5.43
CA LEU A 34 11.73 -4.72 -6.13
C LEU A 34 11.29 -4.17 -7.48
N PRO A 35 10.96 -5.04 -8.46
CA PRO A 35 10.37 -4.60 -9.72
C PRO A 35 9.07 -3.82 -9.50
N MET A 36 8.91 -2.71 -10.22
CA MET A 36 7.69 -1.89 -10.17
C MET A 36 6.43 -2.68 -10.47
N ARG A 37 6.50 -3.66 -11.39
CA ARG A 37 5.38 -4.53 -11.74
C ARG A 37 4.86 -5.28 -10.50
N ASP A 38 5.76 -5.91 -9.75
CA ASP A 38 5.39 -6.72 -8.59
C ASP A 38 4.83 -5.86 -7.46
N VAL A 39 5.39 -4.66 -7.26
CA VAL A 39 4.88 -3.69 -6.29
C VAL A 39 3.49 -3.17 -6.70
N LYS A 40 3.27 -2.94 -8.00
CA LYS A 40 1.95 -2.55 -8.52
C LYS A 40 0.93 -3.65 -8.30
N GLU A 41 1.26 -4.90 -8.61
CA GLU A 41 0.38 -6.05 -8.34
C GLU A 41 0.08 -6.18 -6.84
N ALA A 42 1.09 -6.02 -5.98
CA ALA A 42 0.90 -6.03 -4.53
C ALA A 42 -0.02 -4.90 -4.06
N PHE A 43 0.14 -3.69 -4.56
CA PHE A 43 -0.73 -2.56 -4.23
C PHE A 43 -2.17 -2.80 -4.66
N ILE A 44 -2.39 -3.35 -5.85
CA ILE A 44 -3.74 -3.71 -6.33
C ILE A 44 -4.39 -4.74 -5.39
N VAL A 45 -3.66 -5.78 -5.00
CA VAL A 45 -4.17 -6.80 -4.06
C VAL A 45 -4.49 -6.19 -2.70
N LEU A 46 -3.57 -5.41 -2.13
CA LEU A 46 -3.78 -4.78 -0.82
C LEU A 46 -4.88 -3.72 -0.84
N SER A 47 -5.14 -3.13 -2.00
CA SER A 47 -6.30 -2.25 -2.17
C SER A 47 -7.63 -2.98 -2.15
N ARG A 48 -7.69 -4.18 -2.73
CA ARG A 48 -8.86 -5.04 -2.64
C ARG A 48 -9.07 -5.55 -1.21
N GLU A 49 -7.99 -5.74 -0.45
CA GLU A 49 -8.03 -6.10 0.97
C GLU A 49 -8.34 -4.92 1.91
N GLY A 50 -8.53 -3.70 1.39
CA GLY A 50 -8.83 -2.51 2.19
C GLY A 50 -7.66 -1.97 3.02
N LEU A 51 -6.42 -2.43 2.76
CA LEU A 51 -5.21 -1.93 3.43
C LEU A 51 -4.62 -0.69 2.73
N LEU A 52 -4.94 -0.50 1.45
CA LEU A 52 -4.52 0.65 0.66
C LEU A 52 -5.71 1.22 -0.12
N THR A 53 -5.79 2.54 -0.27
CA THR A 53 -6.79 3.18 -1.11
C THR A 53 -6.10 3.82 -2.30
N PRO A 54 -6.50 3.54 -3.56
CA PRO A 54 -5.94 4.24 -4.71
C PRO A 54 -6.26 5.72 -4.60
N ALA A 55 -5.25 6.59 -4.66
CA ALA A 55 -5.46 8.03 -4.65
C ALA A 55 -6.01 8.44 -6.02
N ARG A 56 -7.29 8.86 -6.07
CA ARG A 56 -7.88 9.46 -7.27
C ARG A 56 -7.30 10.86 -7.45
N SER A 57 -6.22 10.96 -8.21
CA SER A 57 -5.67 12.23 -8.66
C SER A 57 -5.63 12.22 -10.19
N SER A 58 -5.82 13.39 -10.81
CA SER A 58 -5.74 13.58 -12.27
C SER A 58 -4.37 13.19 -12.85
N ASP A 59 -3.36 13.01 -12.00
CA ASP A 59 -2.07 12.42 -12.36
C ASP A 59 -2.18 10.90 -12.46
N ALA A 60 -2.40 10.40 -13.67
CA ALA A 60 -2.10 9.05 -14.16
C ALA A 60 -1.70 8.02 -13.07
N PHE A 61 -2.68 7.59 -12.27
CA PHE A 61 -2.72 6.42 -11.37
C PHE A 61 -1.37 5.81 -10.91
N ARG A 62 -0.62 6.50 -10.03
CA ARG A 62 0.64 5.95 -9.45
C ARG A 62 0.79 6.03 -7.93
N SER A 63 -0.26 6.43 -7.21
CA SER A 63 -0.18 6.55 -5.76
C SER A 63 -1.35 5.90 -5.02
N TRP A 64 -1.02 5.35 -3.85
CA TRP A 64 -1.93 4.70 -2.92
C TRP A 64 -1.78 5.35 -1.55
N VAL A 65 -2.84 5.37 -0.77
CA VAL A 65 -2.83 5.85 0.62
C VAL A 65 -3.02 4.65 1.53
N VAL A 66 -2.19 4.52 2.57
CA VAL A 66 -2.40 3.49 3.59
C VAL A 66 -3.73 3.76 4.28
N ALA A 67 -4.64 2.79 4.20
CA ALA A 67 -5.96 2.94 4.78
C ALA A 67 -5.82 3.17 6.29
N VAL A 68 -6.59 4.14 6.79
CA VAL A 68 -6.81 4.25 8.23
C VAL A 68 -7.56 3.00 8.62
N ARG A 69 -6.93 2.14 9.45
CA ARG A 69 -7.72 1.17 10.20
C ARG A 69 -8.55 1.99 11.15
N ASP A 70 -9.79 2.28 10.73
CA ASP A 70 -10.80 2.78 11.64
C ASP A 70 -10.78 1.82 12.83
N ARG A 71 -10.51 2.41 13.99
CA ARG A 71 -10.58 1.75 15.29
C ARG A 71 -11.89 0.96 15.30
N ALA A 72 -11.83 -0.33 15.63
CA ALA A 72 -13.05 -1.11 15.86
C ALA A 72 -14.04 -0.27 16.69
N PRO A 73 -15.36 -0.27 16.39
CA PRO A 73 -16.31 0.35 17.30
C PRO A 73 -16.06 -0.23 18.69
N ALA A 74 -15.75 0.64 19.64
CA ALA A 74 -15.59 0.24 21.03
C ALA A 74 -16.91 -0.44 21.48
N PRO A 75 -16.84 -1.54 22.27
CA PRO A 75 -18.02 -2.19 22.79
C PRO A 75 -18.85 -1.27 23.69
#